data_AF-A0A1V6Q6D3-F1
#
_entry.id   AF-A0A1V6Q6D3-F1
#
_cell.length_a   1.000
_cell.length_b   1.000
_cell.length_c   1.000
_cell.angle_alpha   90.00
_cell.angle_beta   90.00
_cell.angle_gamma   90.00
#
_symmetry.space_group_name_H-M   'P 1'
#
loop_
_entity.id
_entity.type
_entity.pdbx_description
1 polymer ?
#
loop_
_entity_poly.entity_id
_entity_poly.type
_entity_poly.pdbx_seq_one_letter_code
_entity_poly.pdbx_strand_id
1 'polypeptide(L)'
;MPHVDTLSERCFVDMLGAPEVGKVRRRDGKPVGPSLPEYIVRAASYQGWTPTQAVKIIDLGESFLNTKAPKTLHTPLPLRAPEVIFQYRVDYRVDLWSLGCMLFELFTGQPPFDTFMTTPTVLVRQMQDTASDFLPVKWQNSWAAMKEKDNNPRETPGPDLQEWLEDVYSGAQKQDLTREDITRLGMLIGKLLHFEPP
;
A
#
# COMPACT_ATOMS: atom_id res chain seq x y z
N MET A 1 -16.38 11.22 -8.19
CA MET A 1 -17.36 11.24 -9.30
C MET A 1 -17.19 12.55 -10.05
N PRO A 2 -17.20 12.53 -11.39
CA PRO A 2 -17.31 13.76 -12.16
C PRO A 2 -18.59 14.47 -11.73
N HIS A 3 -18.53 15.79 -11.57
CA HIS A 3 -19.72 16.63 -11.40
C HIS A 3 -20.54 16.42 -10.12
N VAL A 4 -20.08 15.63 -9.13
CA VAL A 4 -20.78 15.50 -7.83
C VAL A 4 -20.96 16.84 -7.14
N ASP A 5 -19.99 17.74 -7.31
CA ASP A 5 -19.98 19.12 -6.86
C ASP A 5 -21.08 19.99 -7.51
N THR A 6 -21.65 19.52 -8.61
CA THR A 6 -22.74 20.19 -9.34
C THR A 6 -24.09 19.49 -9.19
N LEU A 7 -24.14 18.32 -8.54
CA LEU A 7 -25.39 17.59 -8.31
C LEU A 7 -26.18 18.24 -7.17
N SER A 8 -27.49 18.37 -7.37
CA SER A 8 -28.40 18.63 -6.24
C SER A 8 -28.46 17.42 -5.31
N GLU A 9 -28.76 17.64 -4.03
CA GLU A 9 -28.94 16.57 -3.04
C GLU A 9 -29.94 15.51 -3.52
N ARG A 10 -31.04 15.93 -4.14
CA ARG A 10 -32.05 15.02 -4.69
C ARG A 10 -31.47 14.13 -5.79
N CYS A 11 -30.75 14.70 -6.76
CA CYS A 11 -30.11 13.91 -7.80
C CYS A 11 -29.04 12.95 -7.24
N PHE A 12 -28.33 13.37 -6.20
CA PHE A 12 -27.35 12.52 -5.51
C PHE A 12 -28.02 11.32 -4.82
N VAL A 13 -29.15 11.54 -4.13
CA VAL A 13 -29.96 10.49 -3.51
C VAL A 13 -30.63 9.58 -4.54
N ASP A 14 -31.16 10.14 -5.63
CA ASP A 14 -31.74 9.33 -6.72
C ASP A 14 -30.68 8.43 -7.38
N MET A 15 -29.43 8.90 -7.44
CA MET A 15 -28.29 8.15 -8.00
C MET A 15 -27.77 7.06 -7.07
N LEU A 16 -27.58 7.37 -5.79
CA LEU A 16 -26.95 6.46 -4.82
C LEU A 16 -27.93 5.65 -3.98
N GLY A 17 -29.21 5.99 -4.06
CA GLY A 17 -30.23 5.55 -3.11
C GLY A 17 -30.28 6.43 -1.85
N ALA A 18 -31.38 6.29 -1.11
CA ALA A 18 -31.52 6.93 0.19
C ALA A 18 -30.46 6.38 1.18
N PRO A 19 -29.84 7.23 2.00
CA PRO A 19 -28.84 6.78 2.96
C PRO A 19 -29.43 5.79 3.95
N GLU A 20 -28.83 4.61 4.04
CA GLU A 20 -29.19 3.60 5.02
C GLU A 20 -28.56 3.97 6.37
N VAL A 21 -29.38 4.30 7.36
CA VAL A 21 -28.92 4.69 8.70
C VAL A 21 -29.09 3.56 9.73
N GLY A 22 -28.09 3.39 10.58
CA GLY A 22 -28.12 2.51 11.75
C GLY A 22 -28.02 3.33 13.03
N LYS A 23 -28.96 3.14 13.97
CA LYS A 23 -28.91 3.85 15.26
C LYS A 23 -27.80 3.30 16.14
N VAL A 24 -26.94 4.19 16.65
CA VAL A 24 -25.90 3.80 17.60
C VAL A 24 -26.54 3.53 18.96
N ARG A 25 -26.20 2.40 19.57
CA ARG A 25 -26.68 2.02 20.90
C ARG A 25 -25.51 1.48 21.72
N ARG A 26 -25.47 1.84 22.98
CA ARG A 26 -24.51 1.24 23.92
C ARG A 26 -24.93 -0.18 24.24
N ARG A 27 -23.96 -1.09 24.40
CA ARG A 27 -24.22 -2.48 24.81
C ARG A 27 -24.85 -2.59 26.19
N ASP A 28 -24.60 -1.62 27.07
CA ASP A 28 -25.15 -1.56 28.43
C ASP A 28 -26.56 -0.92 28.49
N GLY A 29 -27.17 -0.57 27.35
CA GLY A 29 -28.53 -0.01 27.27
C GLY A 29 -28.66 1.45 27.71
N LYS A 30 -27.57 2.10 28.14
CA LYS A 30 -27.60 3.52 28.56
C LYS A 30 -27.70 4.47 27.36
N PRO A 31 -28.08 5.76 27.58
CA PRO A 31 -28.05 6.78 26.54
C PRO A 31 -26.65 6.96 25.95
N VAL A 32 -26.60 7.21 24.65
CA VAL A 32 -25.38 7.60 23.93
C VAL A 32 -24.99 9.00 24.40
N GLY A 33 -23.74 9.19 24.82
CA GLY A 33 -23.25 10.48 25.30
C GLY A 33 -22.91 11.44 24.14
N PRO A 34 -22.68 12.73 24.41
CA PRO A 34 -22.44 13.74 23.38
C PRO A 34 -21.17 13.51 22.55
N SER A 35 -20.25 12.67 23.01
CA SER A 35 -19.01 12.32 22.31
C SER A 35 -19.18 11.19 21.28
N LEU A 36 -20.38 10.63 21.12
CA LEU A 36 -20.67 9.55 20.18
C LEU A 36 -21.79 9.99 19.23
N PRO A 37 -21.70 9.66 17.93
CA PRO A 37 -22.75 9.97 16.98
C PRO A 37 -24.04 9.19 17.30
N GLU A 38 -25.19 9.79 17.04
CA GLU A 38 -26.50 9.16 17.29
C GLU A 38 -26.81 8.03 16.30
N TYR A 39 -26.23 8.12 15.10
CA TYR A 39 -26.40 7.15 14.03
C TYR A 39 -25.12 7.01 13.21
N ILE A 40 -25.01 5.89 12.53
CA ILE A 40 -24.02 5.62 11.49
C ILE A 40 -24.75 5.52 10.15
N VAL A 41 -24.04 5.83 9.07
CA VAL A 41 -24.56 5.68 7.70
C VAL A 41 -23.81 4.52 7.06
N ARG A 42 -24.53 3.60 6.43
CA ARG A 42 -23.90 2.53 5.65
C ARG A 42 -23.18 3.14 4.46
N ALA A 43 -21.99 2.63 4.14
CA ALA A 43 -21.27 3.05 2.93
C ALA A 43 -22.16 2.82 1.70
N ALA A 44 -22.35 3.87 0.91
CA ALA A 44 -23.09 3.78 -0.34
C ALA A 44 -22.34 2.84 -1.31
N SER A 45 -23.07 1.93 -1.95
CA SER A 45 -22.53 1.07 -2.99
C SER A 45 -22.62 1.78 -4.33
N TYR A 46 -21.50 1.86 -5.03
CA TYR A 46 -21.45 2.49 -6.34
C TYR A 46 -21.28 1.41 -7.41
N GLN A 47 -22.33 1.17 -8.21
CA GLN A 47 -22.28 0.25 -9.35
C GLN A 47 -22.29 1.03 -10.66
N GLY A 48 -21.52 0.59 -11.65
CA GLY A 48 -21.51 1.18 -12.99
C GLY A 48 -20.56 2.36 -13.20
N TRP A 49 -19.54 2.53 -12.36
CA TRP A 49 -18.47 3.48 -12.65
C TRP A 49 -17.62 2.99 -13.82
N THR A 50 -17.65 3.72 -14.92
CA THR A 50 -16.55 3.73 -15.87
C THR A 50 -15.52 4.74 -15.36
N PRO A 51 -14.27 4.33 -15.10
CA PRO A 51 -13.23 5.26 -14.69
C PRO A 51 -13.13 6.41 -15.68
N THR A 52 -13.46 7.62 -15.24
CA THR A 52 -13.02 8.80 -15.96
C THR A 52 -11.50 8.80 -15.97
N GLN A 53 -10.90 9.06 -17.14
CA GLN A 53 -9.46 8.90 -17.43
C GLN A 53 -8.50 9.73 -16.55
N ALA A 54 -8.98 10.47 -15.55
CA ALA A 54 -8.16 11.29 -14.67
C ALA A 54 -8.03 10.68 -13.26
N VAL A 55 -6.86 10.11 -12.97
CA VAL A 55 -6.44 9.71 -11.62
C VAL A 55 -5.79 10.91 -10.93
N LYS A 56 -6.10 11.13 -9.65
CA LYS A 56 -5.53 12.22 -8.84
C LYS A 56 -5.04 11.67 -7.50
N ILE A 57 -3.89 12.15 -7.04
CA ILE A 57 -3.39 11.89 -5.69
C ILE A 57 -4.15 12.80 -4.72
N ILE A 58 -4.56 12.24 -3.59
CA ILE A 58 -5.24 12.93 -2.50
C ILE A 58 -4.50 12.65 -1.18
N ASP A 59 -4.97 13.27 -0.11
CA ASP A 59 -4.44 13.11 1.26
C ASP A 59 -2.95 13.48 1.40
N LEU A 60 -2.71 14.78 1.51
CA LEU A 60 -1.37 15.37 1.67
C LEU A 60 -1.06 15.73 3.14
N GLY A 61 -1.76 15.11 4.10
CA GLY A 61 -1.66 15.45 5.53
C GLY A 61 -0.26 15.28 6.12
N GLU A 62 0.50 14.31 5.59
CA GLU A 62 1.88 14.02 5.99
C GLU A 62 2.91 14.42 4.91
N SER A 63 2.51 15.22 3.92
CA SER A 63 3.43 15.67 2.86
C SER A 63 4.48 16.65 3.39
N PHE A 64 5.67 16.60 2.81
CA PHE A 64 6.78 17.47 3.22
C PHE A 64 7.57 17.96 2.01
N LEU A 65 8.23 19.11 2.18
CA LEU A 65 9.20 19.60 1.21
C LEU A 65 10.53 18.88 1.42
N ASN A 66 11.29 18.62 0.35
CA ASN A 66 12.61 17.99 0.42
C ASN A 66 13.60 18.73 1.36
N THR A 67 13.42 20.04 1.54
CA THR A 67 14.23 20.86 2.47
C THR A 67 13.83 20.69 3.95
N LYS A 68 12.69 20.05 4.22
CA LYS A 68 12.11 19.81 5.55
C LYS A 68 11.76 18.33 5.75
N ALA A 69 12.52 17.43 5.12
CA ALA A 69 12.27 15.99 5.22
C ALA A 69 12.33 15.52 6.68
N PRO A 70 11.30 14.78 7.16
CA PRO A 70 11.31 14.23 8.50
C PRO A 70 12.32 13.08 8.59
N LYS A 71 12.72 12.73 9.82
CA LYS A 71 13.61 11.59 10.06
C LYS A 71 12.93 10.23 9.91
N THR A 72 11.61 10.20 10.02
CA THR A 72 10.78 8.99 9.92
C THR A 72 9.44 9.34 9.29
N LEU A 73 8.80 8.33 8.71
CA LEU A 73 7.43 8.41 8.20
C LEU A 73 6.53 7.46 8.99
N HIS A 74 5.24 7.77 9.03
CA HIS A 74 4.22 6.93 9.67
C HIS A 74 3.67 5.82 8.76
N THR A 75 4.34 5.54 7.63
CA THR A 75 4.02 4.44 6.73
C THR A 75 4.06 3.10 7.48
N PRO A 76 3.05 2.23 7.36
CA PRO A 76 3.06 0.89 7.93
C PRO A 76 4.32 0.11 7.54
N LEU A 77 4.84 -0.73 8.45
CA LEU A 77 6.10 -1.44 8.25
C LEU A 77 6.16 -2.20 6.91
N PRO A 78 5.16 -3.00 6.50
CA PRO A 78 5.22 -3.76 5.25
C PRO A 78 5.30 -2.91 3.98
N LEU A 79 4.94 -1.62 4.03
CA LEU A 79 4.97 -0.72 2.87
C LEU A 79 6.14 0.29 2.96
N ARG A 80 6.96 0.18 4.00
CA ARG A 80 7.97 1.17 4.33
C ARG A 80 9.19 1.00 3.44
N ALA A 81 9.61 2.09 2.80
CA ALA A 81 10.80 2.13 1.97
C ALA A 81 12.08 1.82 2.77
N PRO A 82 13.09 1.18 2.15
CA PRO A 82 14.28 0.68 2.84
C PRO A 82 15.08 1.79 3.51
N GLU A 83 15.20 2.97 2.91
CA GLU A 83 15.90 4.12 3.50
C GLU A 83 15.28 4.58 4.83
N VAL A 84 13.97 4.41 5.01
CA VAL A 84 13.29 4.72 6.27
C VAL A 84 13.62 3.65 7.33
N ILE A 85 13.69 2.37 6.93
CA ILE A 85 14.07 1.25 7.82
C ILE A 85 15.51 1.40 8.30
N PHE A 86 16.42 1.74 7.39
CA PHE A 86 17.84 1.94 7.69
C PHE A 86 18.14 3.32 8.31
N GLN A 87 17.13 4.17 8.52
CA GLN A 87 17.26 5.52 9.09
C GLN A 87 18.18 6.47 8.30
N TYR A 88 18.13 6.37 6.97
CA TYR A 88 18.79 7.29 6.05
C TYR A 88 17.89 8.46 5.67
N ARG A 89 18.47 9.44 4.98
CA ARG A 89 17.73 10.61 4.50
C ARG A 89 16.59 10.17 3.58
N VAL A 90 15.39 10.60 3.92
CA VAL A 90 14.18 10.47 3.12
C VAL A 90 14.14 11.55 2.04
N ASP A 91 13.75 11.17 0.83
CA ASP A 91 13.45 12.04 -0.31
C ASP A 91 12.31 11.43 -1.15
N TYR A 92 12.11 11.89 -2.38
CA TYR A 92 11.02 11.44 -3.27
C TYR A 92 11.01 9.94 -3.56
N ARG A 93 12.12 9.21 -3.30
CA ARG A 93 12.21 7.78 -3.57
C ARG A 93 11.29 6.94 -2.67
N VAL A 94 10.89 7.45 -1.51
CA VAL A 94 9.85 6.80 -0.69
C VAL A 94 8.51 6.72 -1.43
N ASP A 95 8.20 7.72 -2.27
CA ASP A 95 6.97 7.73 -3.07
C ASP A 95 7.08 6.74 -4.24
N LEU A 96 8.27 6.58 -4.82
CA LEU A 96 8.54 5.56 -5.86
C LEU A 96 8.38 4.15 -5.30
N TRP A 97 8.96 3.88 -4.13
CA TRP A 97 8.77 2.61 -3.43
C TRP A 97 7.29 2.34 -3.14
N SER A 98 6.58 3.34 -2.61
CA SER A 98 5.15 3.23 -2.30
C SER A 98 4.31 2.98 -3.56
N LEU A 99 4.66 3.61 -4.68
CA LEU A 99 4.05 3.34 -5.99
C LEU A 99 4.31 1.90 -6.45
N GLY A 100 5.53 1.38 -6.28
CA GLY A 100 5.86 -0.01 -6.56
C GLY A 100 5.00 -0.99 -5.76
N CYS A 101 4.85 -0.75 -4.46
CA CYS A 101 4.00 -1.55 -3.60
C CYS A 101 2.52 -1.48 -4.01
N MET A 102 2.02 -0.29 -4.32
CA MET A 102 0.65 -0.09 -4.77
C MET A 102 0.38 -0.81 -6.10
N LEU A 103 1.29 -0.70 -7.08
CA LEU A 103 1.13 -1.38 -8.37
C LEU A 103 1.15 -2.90 -8.21
N PHE A 104 2.02 -3.42 -7.34
CA PHE A 104 2.01 -4.84 -7.00
C PHE A 104 0.66 -5.25 -6.42
N GLU A 105 0.16 -4.56 -5.40
CA GLU A 105 -1.10 -4.90 -4.73
C GLU A 105 -2.31 -4.77 -5.64
N LEU A 106 -2.35 -3.75 -6.50
CA LEU A 106 -3.42 -3.60 -7.50
C LEU A 106 -3.47 -4.77 -8.48
N PHE A 107 -2.33 -5.39 -8.77
CA PHE A 107 -2.23 -6.48 -9.73
C PHE A 107 -2.45 -7.85 -9.08
N THR A 108 -1.91 -8.07 -7.87
CA THR A 108 -1.95 -9.37 -7.18
C THR A 108 -3.11 -9.49 -6.19
N GLY A 109 -3.73 -8.37 -5.81
CA GLY A 109 -4.76 -8.31 -4.76
C GLY A 109 -4.21 -8.44 -3.33
N GLN A 110 -2.88 -8.45 -3.16
CA GLN A 110 -2.20 -8.58 -1.86
C GLN A 110 -0.91 -7.74 -1.83
N PRO A 111 -0.46 -7.29 -0.64
CA PRO A 111 0.78 -6.51 -0.55
C PRO A 111 2.01 -7.34 -0.96
N PRO A 112 3.10 -6.68 -1.43
CA PRO A 112 4.34 -7.37 -1.81
C PRO A 112 5.12 -7.98 -0.66
N PHE A 113 4.82 -7.60 0.58
CA PHE A 113 5.54 -8.05 1.77
C PHE A 113 4.57 -8.46 2.87
N ASP A 114 5.00 -9.36 3.75
CA ASP A 114 4.13 -9.91 4.78
C ASP A 114 3.67 -8.84 5.77
N THR A 115 2.40 -8.94 6.14
CA THR A 115 1.77 -8.02 7.10
C THR A 115 1.67 -8.59 8.52
N PHE A 116 1.76 -9.91 8.66
CA PHE A 116 1.54 -10.59 9.93
C PHE A 116 2.85 -10.81 10.68
N MET A 117 2.99 -10.21 11.87
CA MET A 117 4.16 -10.36 12.75
C MET A 117 5.51 -10.01 12.09
N THR A 118 5.49 -9.23 11.00
CA THR A 118 6.69 -8.75 10.31
C THR A 118 7.56 -7.89 11.21
N THR A 119 8.85 -8.20 11.25
CA THR A 119 9.89 -7.38 11.87
C THR A 119 10.70 -6.66 10.79
N PRO A 120 11.45 -5.59 11.12
CA PRO A 120 12.35 -4.96 10.17
C PRO A 120 13.34 -5.94 9.52
N THR A 121 13.82 -6.94 10.28
CA THR A 121 14.76 -7.93 9.76
C THR A 121 14.11 -8.87 8.75
N VAL A 122 12.89 -9.35 9.04
CA VAL A 122 12.11 -10.17 8.10
C VAL A 122 11.81 -9.40 6.83
N LEU A 123 11.35 -8.15 6.97
CA LEU A 123 11.03 -7.29 5.83
C LEU A 123 12.24 -7.05 4.93
N VAL A 124 13.41 -6.73 5.49
CA VAL A 124 14.63 -6.54 4.69
C VAL A 124 15.02 -7.82 3.95
N ARG A 125 14.84 -9.01 4.54
CA ARG A 125 15.07 -10.29 3.82
C ARG A 125 14.13 -10.43 2.64
N GLN A 126 12.84 -10.16 2.82
CA GLN A 126 11.86 -10.19 1.73
C GLN A 126 12.20 -9.18 0.63
N MET A 127 12.61 -7.97 0.99
CA MET A 127 13.10 -6.97 0.03
C MET A 127 14.30 -7.49 -0.76
N GLN A 128 15.24 -8.21 -0.14
CA GLN A 128 16.38 -8.80 -0.85
C GLN A 128 15.99 -9.94 -1.80
N ASP A 129 14.93 -10.69 -1.49
CA ASP A 129 14.44 -11.77 -2.34
C ASP A 129 13.64 -11.21 -3.54
N THR A 130 12.91 -10.10 -3.34
CA THR A 130 12.07 -9.46 -4.37
C THR A 130 12.84 -8.47 -5.26
N ALA A 131 13.80 -7.72 -4.69
CA ALA A 131 14.48 -6.64 -5.41
C ALA A 131 15.50 -7.19 -6.42
N SER A 132 15.56 -6.55 -7.59
CA SER A 132 16.53 -6.93 -8.63
C SER A 132 17.89 -6.22 -8.48
N ASP A 133 18.06 -5.38 -7.45
CA ASP A 133 19.30 -4.69 -7.12
C ASP A 133 19.91 -5.19 -5.81
N PHE A 134 21.14 -4.76 -5.52
CA PHE A 134 21.86 -5.19 -4.32
C PHE A 134 21.72 -4.18 -3.20
N LEU A 135 21.67 -4.67 -1.96
CA LEU A 135 21.71 -3.83 -0.77
C LEU A 135 22.93 -2.88 -0.83
N PRO A 136 22.70 -1.54 -0.82
CA PRO A 136 23.76 -0.55 -0.92
C PRO A 136 24.82 -0.72 0.16
N VAL A 137 26.09 -0.49 -0.19
CA VAL A 137 27.24 -0.66 0.72
C VAL A 137 27.06 0.12 2.02
N LYS A 138 26.51 1.34 1.93
CA LYS A 138 26.19 2.18 3.09
C LYS A 138 25.28 1.50 4.11
N TRP A 139 24.41 0.58 3.70
CA TRP A 139 23.42 -0.09 4.57
C TRP A 139 23.92 -1.42 5.14
N GLN A 140 25.04 -1.96 4.63
CA GLN A 140 25.52 -3.30 5.01
C GLN A 140 25.88 -3.42 6.50
N ASN A 141 26.48 -2.39 7.11
CA ASN A 141 26.82 -2.40 8.53
C ASN A 141 25.57 -2.42 9.41
N SER A 142 24.59 -1.56 9.10
CA SER A 142 23.30 -1.54 9.78
C SER A 142 22.58 -2.89 9.62
N TRP A 143 22.67 -3.49 8.43
CA TRP A 143 22.09 -4.79 8.16
C TRP A 143 22.76 -5.92 8.95
N ALA A 144 24.09 -5.92 9.07
CA ALA A 144 24.81 -6.88 9.91
C ALA A 144 24.33 -6.82 11.37
N ALA A 145 24.23 -5.60 11.92
CA ALA A 145 23.75 -5.39 13.29
C ALA A 145 22.27 -5.79 13.49
N MET A 146 21.41 -5.64 12.46
CA MET A 146 20.02 -6.12 12.51
C MET A 146 19.95 -7.66 12.59
N LYS A 147 20.79 -8.35 11.80
CA LYS A 147 20.84 -9.82 11.80
C LYS A 147 21.36 -10.40 13.10
N GLU A 148 22.35 -9.77 13.74
CA GLU A 148 22.89 -10.22 15.03
C GLU A 148 21.85 -10.19 16.16
N LYS A 149 20.89 -9.27 16.07
CA LYS A 149 19.80 -9.13 17.05
C LYS A 149 18.61 -10.05 16.75
N ASP A 150 18.58 -10.64 15.57
CA ASP A 150 17.49 -11.49 15.13
C ASP A 150 17.78 -12.95 15.46
N ASN A 151 17.00 -13.49 16.39
CA ASN A 151 17.11 -14.89 16.79
C ASN A 151 16.27 -15.83 15.90
N ASN A 152 15.55 -15.31 14.90
CA ASN A 152 14.77 -16.15 14.00
C ASN A 152 15.67 -16.86 12.99
N PRO A 153 15.51 -18.19 12.82
CA PRO A 153 16.18 -18.89 11.73
C PRO A 153 15.75 -18.29 10.39
N ARG A 154 16.65 -18.36 9.40
CA ARG A 154 16.33 -17.94 8.04
C ARG A 154 15.19 -18.83 7.52
N GLU A 155 14.06 -18.23 7.23
CA GLU A 155 13.00 -18.89 6.46
C GLU A 155 13.51 -19.16 5.04
N THR A 156 12.89 -20.12 4.35
CA THR A 156 13.17 -20.38 2.94
C THR A 156 13.00 -19.10 2.13
N PRO A 157 13.90 -18.79 1.19
CA PRO A 157 13.77 -17.62 0.32
C PRO A 157 12.39 -17.59 -0.34
N GLY A 158 11.78 -16.41 -0.38
CA GLY A 158 10.53 -16.20 -1.12
C GLY A 158 10.75 -16.38 -2.63
N PRO A 159 9.66 -16.52 -3.41
CA PRO A 159 9.76 -16.50 -4.87
C PRO A 159 10.31 -15.16 -5.36
N ASP A 160 10.99 -15.19 -6.50
CA ASP A 160 11.35 -13.97 -7.23
C ASP A 160 10.08 -13.18 -7.62
N LEU A 161 10.22 -11.87 -7.81
CA LEU A 161 9.11 -10.98 -8.17
C LEU A 161 8.40 -11.45 -9.46
N GLN A 162 9.15 -11.82 -10.51
CA GLN A 162 8.54 -12.23 -11.78
C GLN A 162 7.84 -13.58 -11.65
N GLU A 163 8.47 -14.55 -10.97
CA GLU A 163 7.87 -15.85 -10.65
C GLU A 163 6.56 -15.67 -9.89
N TRP A 164 6.55 -14.80 -8.88
CA TRP A 164 5.35 -14.55 -8.08
C TRP A 164 4.23 -13.89 -8.89
N LEU A 165 4.55 -12.90 -9.74
CA LEU A 165 3.57 -12.25 -10.60
C LEU A 165 2.95 -13.23 -11.61
N GLU A 166 3.76 -14.13 -12.19
CA GLU A 166 3.27 -15.18 -13.09
C GLU A 166 2.37 -16.18 -12.37
N ASP A 167 2.75 -16.60 -11.16
CA ASP A 167 1.98 -17.55 -10.35
C ASP A 167 0.60 -17.00 -9.94
N VAL A 168 0.56 -15.78 -9.39
CA VAL A 168 -0.69 -15.15 -8.96
C VAL A 168 -1.62 -14.94 -10.14
N TYR A 169 -1.08 -14.48 -11.27
CA TYR A 169 -1.87 -14.17 -12.43
C TYR A 169 -2.39 -15.43 -13.15
N SER A 170 -1.58 -16.51 -13.20
CA SER A 170 -2.02 -17.80 -13.74
C SER A 170 -3.21 -18.38 -12.98
N GLY A 171 -3.32 -18.07 -11.68
CA GLY A 171 -4.46 -18.44 -10.82
C GLY A 171 -5.67 -17.50 -10.87
N ALA A 172 -5.59 -16.36 -11.59
CA ALA A 172 -6.64 -15.35 -11.58
C ALA A 172 -7.91 -15.82 -12.33
N GLN A 173 -9.08 -15.48 -11.78
CA GLN A 173 -10.39 -15.81 -12.39
C GLN A 173 -10.62 -15.11 -13.75
N LYS A 174 -9.90 -14.02 -14.02
CA LYS A 174 -10.01 -13.23 -15.25
C LYS A 174 -8.61 -12.88 -15.77
N GLN A 175 -8.29 -13.39 -16.96
CA GLN A 175 -6.98 -13.23 -17.58
C GLN A 175 -7.04 -12.18 -18.70
N ASP A 176 -7.07 -10.89 -18.34
CA ASP A 176 -7.20 -9.75 -19.28
C ASP A 176 -5.87 -9.24 -19.87
N LEU A 177 -4.75 -9.56 -19.24
CA LEU A 177 -3.37 -9.23 -19.59
C LEU A 177 -2.63 -10.44 -20.19
N THR A 178 -1.77 -10.15 -21.17
CA THR A 178 -0.90 -11.14 -21.81
C THR A 178 0.35 -11.41 -20.98
N ARG A 179 1.05 -12.51 -21.26
CA ARG A 179 2.35 -12.78 -20.62
C ARG A 179 3.35 -11.63 -20.80
N GLU A 180 3.35 -11.00 -21.97
CA GLU A 180 4.21 -9.84 -22.25
C GLU A 180 3.86 -8.64 -21.36
N ASP A 181 2.58 -8.39 -21.12
CA ASP A 181 2.13 -7.33 -20.21
C ASP A 181 2.61 -7.59 -18.78
N ILE A 182 2.51 -8.84 -18.31
CA ILE A 182 2.99 -9.26 -16.98
C ILE A 182 4.49 -9.04 -16.86
N THR A 183 5.28 -9.45 -17.86
CA THR A 183 6.73 -9.22 -17.87
C THR A 183 7.07 -7.73 -17.83
N ARG A 184 6.39 -6.89 -18.62
CA ARG A 184 6.60 -5.44 -18.61
C ARG A 184 6.23 -4.82 -17.25
N LEU A 185 5.15 -5.30 -16.64
CA LEU A 185 4.72 -4.86 -15.32
C LEU A 185 5.73 -5.27 -14.24
N GLY A 186 6.23 -6.50 -14.26
CA GLY A 186 7.28 -6.98 -13.36
C GLY A 186 8.55 -6.15 -13.47
N MET A 187 8.97 -5.79 -14.69
CA MET A 187 10.11 -4.89 -14.88
C MET A 187 9.89 -3.50 -14.30
N LEU A 188 8.67 -2.95 -14.40
CA LEU A 188 8.34 -1.63 -13.85
C LEU A 188 8.30 -1.66 -12.32
N ILE A 189 7.57 -2.62 -11.75
CA ILE A 189 7.46 -2.81 -10.30
C ILE A 189 8.85 -3.07 -9.71
N GLY A 190 9.64 -3.95 -10.34
CA GLY A 190 10.99 -4.28 -9.89
C GLY A 190 11.89 -3.05 -9.77
N LYS A 191 11.83 -2.12 -10.74
CA LYS A 191 12.59 -0.86 -10.69
C LYS A 191 12.12 0.09 -9.58
N LEU A 192 10.83 0.08 -9.27
CA LEU A 192 10.26 0.91 -8.20
C LEU A 192 10.58 0.33 -6.81
N LEU A 193 10.75 -0.99 -6.72
CA LEU A 193 11.12 -1.72 -5.50
C LEU A 193 12.64 -1.96 -5.36
N HIS A 194 13.46 -1.14 -6.03
CA HIS A 194 14.91 -1.12 -5.80
C HIS A 194 15.24 -0.56 -4.42
N PHE A 195 16.35 -1.00 -3.84
CA PHE A 195 16.93 -0.36 -2.66
C PHE A 195 17.32 1.10 -2.96
N GLU A 196 17.72 1.40 -4.19
CA GLU A 196 17.87 2.77 -4.68
C GLU A 196 17.09 2.99 -5.98
N PRO A 197 15.79 3.36 -5.89
CA PRO A 197 14.99 3.65 -7.07
C PRO A 197 15.57 4.80 -7.91
N PRO A 198 15.31 4.81 -9.24
CA PRO A 198 15.88 5.77 -10.19
C PRO A 198 15.48 7.24 -9.98
#